data_AF-A0A924XM61-F1
#
_entry.id   AF-A0A924XM61-F1
#
_cell.length_a   1.000
_cell.length_b   1.000
_cell.length_c   1.000
_cell.angle_alpha   90.00
_cell.angle_beta   90.00
_cell.angle_gamma   90.00
#
_symmetry.space_group_name_H-M   'P 1'
#
loop_
_entity.id
_entity.type
_entity.pdbx_description
1 polymer ?
#
loop_
_entity_poly.entity_id
_entity_poly.type
_entity_poly.pdbx_seq_one_letter_code
_entity_poly.pdbx_strand_id
1 'polypeptide(L)'
;KVKGIPSERQIETLRRGIMLEDGYKTAPAEIKFIEQTETNAWYELTLHEGHNQQIRKMFDAVGHSVVKLRRIAIGHLRDERMQRGEFRFLTPLEVRRFTRTPKPIDPNKIKVVKPKLEAKLKVSTKRRG
;
A
#
# COMPACT_ATOMS: atom_id res chain seq x y z
N LYS A 1 2.97 9.73 1.12
CA LYS A 1 2.99 11.21 1.23
C LYS A 1 3.48 11.62 2.61
N VAL A 2 4.49 12.48 2.66
CA VAL A 2 5.09 13.01 3.89
C VAL A 2 4.96 14.53 3.94
N LYS A 3 4.98 15.09 5.15
CA LYS A 3 4.95 16.54 5.37
C LYS A 3 6.29 17.15 4.96
N GLY A 4 6.27 18.23 4.19
CA GLY A 4 7.48 18.85 3.67
C GLY A 4 8.17 18.00 2.59
N ILE A 5 9.38 18.43 2.23
CA ILE A 5 10.22 17.78 1.22
C ILE A 5 11.51 17.36 1.94
N PRO A 6 11.68 16.07 2.27
CA PRO A 6 12.94 15.56 2.79
C PRO A 6 14.09 15.83 1.82
N SER A 7 15.22 16.28 2.35
CA SER A 7 16.47 16.39 1.59
C SER A 7 16.98 15.02 1.17
N GLU A 8 17.78 14.97 0.09
CA GLU A 8 18.37 13.71 -0.38
C GLU A 8 19.23 13.03 0.71
N ARG A 9 19.90 13.81 1.58
CA ARG A 9 20.66 13.28 2.71
C ARG A 9 19.78 12.56 3.74
N GLN A 10 18.59 13.10 4.01
CA GLN A 10 17.62 12.44 4.88
C GLN A 10 17.12 11.14 4.24
N ILE A 11 16.78 11.18 2.94
CA ILE A 11 16.36 9.98 2.21
C ILE A 11 17.46 8.91 2.21
N GLU A 12 18.71 9.28 2.00
CA GLU A 12 19.83 8.35 2.02
C GLU A 12 20.07 7.74 3.41
N THR A 13 19.79 8.50 4.46
CA THR A 13 19.81 7.98 5.84
C THR A 13 18.73 6.92 6.03
N LEU A 14 17.52 7.16 5.53
CA LEU A 14 16.43 6.18 5.59
C LEU A 14 16.73 4.93 4.75
N ARG A 15 17.34 5.08 3.56
CA ARG A 15 17.71 3.95 2.68
C ARG A 15 18.71 3.00 3.33
N ARG A 16 19.69 3.53 4.07
CA ARG A 16 20.70 2.73 4.79
C ARG A 16 20.16 2.05 6.05
N GLY A 17 18.96 2.42 6.49
CA GLY A 17 18.37 2.01 7.74
C GLY A 17 18.75 2.93 8.91
N ILE A 18 17.82 3.11 9.83
CA ILE A 18 17.92 4.07 10.94
C ILE A 18 17.55 3.39 12.26
N MET A 19 18.10 3.89 13.38
CA MET A 19 17.65 3.53 14.72
C MET A 19 16.32 4.25 15.02
N LEU A 20 15.28 3.49 15.30
CA LEU A 20 14.01 4.01 15.77
C LEU A 20 14.05 4.27 17.29
N GLU A 21 13.11 5.07 17.78
CA GLU A 21 13.01 5.45 19.21
C GLU A 21 12.83 4.24 20.14
N ASP A 22 12.24 3.15 19.65
CA ASP A 22 12.07 1.90 20.39
C ASP A 22 13.33 1.02 20.43
N GLY A 23 14.46 1.53 19.92
CA GLY A 23 15.73 0.82 19.86
C GLY A 23 15.85 -0.14 18.69
N TYR A 24 14.83 -0.26 17.82
CA TYR A 24 14.89 -1.11 16.64
C TYR A 24 15.73 -0.47 15.53
N LYS A 25 16.73 -1.19 15.03
CA LYS A 25 17.46 -0.80 13.81
C LYS A 25 16.73 -1.35 12.59
N THR A 26 16.24 -0.47 11.72
CA THR A 26 15.61 -0.93 10.47
C THR A 26 16.64 -1.52 9.51
N ALA A 27 16.25 -2.53 8.75
CA ALA A 27 17.00 -2.98 7.60
C ALA A 27 17.06 -1.87 6.52
N PRO A 28 18.04 -1.94 5.60
CA PRO A 28 18.05 -1.09 4.41
C PRO A 28 16.75 -1.22 3.62
N ALA A 29 16.30 -0.12 3.02
CA ALA A 29 15.05 -0.04 2.27
C ALA A 29 15.25 0.69 0.95
N GLU A 30 14.53 0.27 -0.09
CA GLU A 30 14.46 1.06 -1.31
C GLU A 30 13.46 2.21 -1.12
N ILE A 31 13.88 3.42 -1.46
CA ILE A 31 13.03 4.62 -1.39
C ILE A 31 13.17 5.38 -2.70
N LYS A 32 12.06 5.45 -3.45
CA LYS A 32 11.97 6.13 -4.75
C LYS A 32 11.08 7.35 -4.62
N PHE A 33 11.58 8.50 -5.10
CA PHE A 33 10.77 9.70 -5.24
C PHE A 33 9.73 9.48 -6.35
N ILE A 34 8.50 9.92 -6.12
CA ILE A 34 7.41 9.81 -7.09
C ILE A 34 7.04 11.20 -7.63
N GLU A 35 6.64 12.09 -6.73
CA GLU A 35 6.23 13.45 -7.06
C GLU A 35 6.27 14.32 -5.80
N GLN A 36 6.17 15.63 -5.97
CA GLN A 36 5.96 16.57 -4.87
C GLN A 36 4.90 17.61 -5.23
N THR A 37 4.22 18.10 -4.20
CA THR A 37 3.46 19.35 -4.24
C THR A 37 4.33 20.47 -3.69
N GLU A 38 3.80 21.70 -3.61
CA GLU A 38 4.53 22.83 -3.00
C GLU A 38 5.01 22.55 -1.57
N THR A 39 4.22 21.80 -0.80
CA THR A 39 4.46 21.58 0.65
C THR A 39 4.71 20.14 1.08
N ASN A 40 4.66 19.16 0.18
CA ASN A 40 4.71 17.72 0.54
C ASN A 40 5.35 16.88 -0.56
N ALA A 41 5.95 15.75 -0.19
CA ALA A 41 6.50 14.79 -1.15
C ALA A 41 5.84 13.41 -1.07
N TRP A 42 5.88 12.69 -2.18
CA TRP A 42 5.46 11.29 -2.32
C TRP A 42 6.66 10.40 -2.62
N TYR A 43 6.70 9.28 -1.91
CA TYR A 43 7.73 8.26 -2.05
C TYR A 43 7.07 6.88 -2.15
N GLU A 44 7.65 6.01 -2.97
CA GLU A 44 7.41 4.57 -2.97
C GLU A 44 8.52 3.89 -2.16
N LEU A 45 8.12 3.02 -1.22
CA LEU A 45 9.04 2.30 -0.35
C LEU A 45 8.87 0.80 -0.55
N THR A 46 10.00 0.10 -0.67
CA THR A 46 10.06 -1.37 -0.66
C THR A 46 10.72 -1.82 0.64
N LEU A 47 9.98 -2.59 1.45
CA LEU A 47 10.48 -3.18 2.68
C LEU A 47 10.50 -4.71 2.57
N HIS A 48 11.55 -5.32 3.12
CA HIS A 48 11.67 -6.78 3.26
C HIS A 48 11.31 -7.28 4.67
N GLU A 49 11.01 -6.36 5.57
CA GLU A 49 10.59 -6.60 6.95
C GLU A 49 9.26 -5.89 7.23
N GLY A 50 8.66 -6.20 8.38
CA GLY A 50 7.36 -5.65 8.79
C GLY A 50 7.33 -5.30 10.27
N HIS A 51 8.00 -4.22 10.67
CA HIS A 51 7.91 -3.71 12.05
C HIS A 51 6.72 -2.75 12.23
N ASN A 52 6.15 -2.72 13.45
CA ASN A 52 4.94 -1.95 13.73
C ASN A 52 5.18 -0.44 13.52
N GLN A 53 4.37 0.17 12.64
CA GLN A 53 4.45 1.57 12.25
C GLN A 53 5.82 2.02 11.71
N GLN A 54 6.64 1.08 11.21
CA GLN A 54 8.01 1.34 10.77
C GLN A 54 8.16 2.55 9.84
N ILE A 55 7.37 2.62 8.76
CA ILE A 55 7.44 3.74 7.80
C ILE A 55 7.15 5.09 8.47
N ARG A 56 6.20 5.12 9.42
CA ARG A 56 5.87 6.36 10.15
C ARG A 56 7.04 6.79 11.02
N LYS A 57 7.52 5.87 11.87
CA LYS A 57 8.66 6.09 12.75
C LYS A 57 9.93 6.52 12.00
N MET A 58 10.22 5.88 10.85
CA MET A 58 11.36 6.24 10.01
C MET A 58 11.31 7.70 9.56
N PHE A 59 10.17 8.12 9.02
CA PHE A 59 10.01 9.47 8.50
C PHE A 59 9.86 10.53 9.61
N ASP A 60 9.28 10.17 10.75
CA ASP A 60 9.25 11.02 11.94
C ASP A 60 10.67 11.27 12.48
N ALA A 61 11.53 10.27 12.48
CA ALA A 61 12.92 10.38 12.93
C ALA A 61 13.78 11.36 12.09
N VAL A 62 13.37 11.66 10.85
CA VAL A 62 14.00 12.70 10.01
C VAL A 62 13.19 14.00 9.95
N GLY A 63 12.13 14.14 10.75
CA GLY A 63 11.32 15.36 10.86
C GLY A 63 10.21 15.53 9.81
N HIS A 64 9.80 14.46 9.13
CA HIS A 64 8.86 14.51 8.01
C HIS A 64 7.68 13.55 8.16
N SER A 65 6.74 13.84 9.06
CA SER A 65 5.64 12.92 9.37
C SER A 65 4.80 12.45 8.17
N VAL A 66 4.41 11.17 8.21
CA VAL A 66 3.63 10.52 7.14
C VAL A 66 2.16 10.91 7.22
N VAL A 67 1.69 11.67 6.23
CA VAL A 67 0.31 12.15 6.13
C VAL A 67 -0.62 11.14 5.42
N LYS A 68 -0.11 10.45 4.40
CA LYS A 68 -0.84 9.39 3.69
C LYS A 68 0.07 8.21 3.40
N LEU A 69 -0.40 7.02 3.74
CA LEU A 69 0.28 5.76 3.48
C LEU A 69 -0.71 4.77 2.86
N ARG A 70 -0.30 4.14 1.75
CA ARG A 70 -1.06 3.07 1.10
C ARG A 70 -0.07 2.00 0.69
N ARG A 71 -0.36 0.74 1.01
CA ARG A 71 0.37 -0.40 0.46
C ARG A 71 -0.18 -0.68 -0.94
N ILE A 72 0.70 -0.63 -1.94
CA ILE A 72 0.34 -0.82 -3.35
C ILE A 72 0.72 -2.20 -3.89
N ALA A 73 1.59 -2.91 -3.19
CA ALA A 73 2.09 -4.22 -3.58
C ALA A 73 2.43 -5.09 -2.35
N ILE A 74 2.37 -6.41 -2.54
CA ILE A 74 2.91 -7.41 -1.62
C ILE A 74 3.63 -8.47 -2.47
N GLY A 75 4.96 -8.53 -2.37
CA GLY A 75 5.76 -9.38 -3.26
C GLY A 75 5.45 -9.09 -4.72
N HIS A 76 5.03 -10.11 -5.47
CA HIS A 76 4.68 -9.99 -6.89
C HIS A 76 3.23 -9.54 -7.15
N LEU A 77 2.40 -9.41 -6.10
CA LEU A 77 1.02 -8.97 -6.24
C LEU A 77 0.95 -7.44 -6.21
N ARG A 78 0.45 -6.85 -7.29
CA ARG A 78 0.10 -5.42 -7.40
C ARG A 78 -1.40 -5.29 -7.58
N ASP A 79 -1.97 -4.26 -6.99
CA ASP A 79 -3.39 -3.96 -7.17
C ASP A 79 -3.60 -2.56 -7.72
N GLU A 80 -3.73 -2.49 -9.04
CA GLU A 80 -3.87 -1.26 -9.79
C GLU A 80 -5.32 -0.84 -10.00
N ARG A 81 -6.29 -1.76 -9.81
CA ARG A 81 -7.68 -1.57 -10.26
C ARG A 81 -8.74 -1.78 -9.18
N MET A 82 -8.38 -2.33 -8.02
CA MET A 82 -9.35 -2.58 -6.95
C MET A 82 -9.73 -1.28 -6.22
N GLN A 83 -11.03 -1.10 -6.02
CA GLN A 83 -11.56 0.02 -5.26
C GLN A 83 -11.42 -0.23 -3.75
N ARG A 84 -11.62 0.83 -2.96
CA ARG A 84 -11.56 0.72 -1.50
C ARG A 84 -12.66 -0.21 -1.00
N GLY A 85 -12.29 -1.20 -0.19
CA GLY A 85 -13.21 -2.16 0.42
C GLY A 85 -13.54 -3.36 -0.47
N GLU A 86 -13.08 -3.38 -1.72
CA GLU A 86 -13.19 -4.56 -2.56
C GLU A 86 -12.17 -5.63 -2.17
N PHE A 87 -12.45 -6.87 -2.58
CA PHE A 87 -11.52 -7.97 -2.52
C PHE A 87 -11.71 -8.84 -3.77
N ARG A 88 -10.67 -9.57 -4.15
CA ARG A 88 -10.74 -10.60 -5.19
C ARG A 88 -9.97 -11.83 -4.75
N PHE A 89 -10.32 -12.96 -5.34
CA PHE A 89 -9.50 -14.15 -5.22
C PHE A 89 -8.23 -14.01 -6.06
N LEU A 90 -7.13 -14.56 -5.54
CA LEU A 90 -5.90 -14.72 -6.31
C LEU A 90 -6.12 -15.75 -7.42
N THR A 91 -5.52 -15.51 -8.57
CA THR A 91 -5.47 -16.48 -9.65
C THR A 91 -4.60 -17.68 -9.24
N PRO A 92 -4.81 -18.87 -9.81
CA PRO A 92 -3.97 -20.03 -9.52
C PRO A 92 -2.46 -19.75 -9.74
N LEU A 93 -2.11 -18.92 -10.73
CA LEU A 93 -0.73 -18.52 -10.98
C LEU A 93 -0.16 -17.64 -9.85
N GLU A 94 -0.93 -16.67 -9.36
CA GLU A 94 -0.55 -15.83 -8.23
C GLU A 94 -0.37 -16.68 -6.96
N VAL A 95 -1.27 -17.64 -6.70
CA VAL A 95 -1.12 -18.56 -5.57
C VAL A 95 0.16 -19.38 -5.68
N ARG A 96 0.47 -19.91 -6.86
CA ARG A 96 1.71 -20.68 -7.09
C ARG A 96 2.96 -19.84 -6.85
N ARG A 97 2.93 -18.53 -7.13
CA ARG A 97 4.06 -17.64 -6.82
C ARG A 97 4.26 -17.39 -5.33
N PHE A 98 3.23 -17.53 -4.50
CA PHE A 98 3.33 -17.42 -3.05
C PHE A 98 3.58 -18.75 -2.34
N THR A 99 3.21 -19.88 -2.97
CA THR A 99 3.33 -21.20 -2.37
C THR A 99 4.51 -21.96 -2.98
N ARG A 100 5.52 -22.30 -2.16
CA ARG A 100 6.65 -23.14 -2.59
C ARG A 100 6.26 -24.60 -2.86
N THR A 101 4.97 -24.95 -2.70
CA THR A 101 4.43 -26.30 -2.85
C THR A 101 3.10 -26.22 -3.62
N PRO A 102 2.96 -26.89 -4.78
CA PRO A 102 1.72 -26.85 -5.55
C PRO A 102 0.67 -27.74 -4.88
N LYS A 103 -0.18 -27.19 -4.00
CA LYS A 103 -1.46 -27.83 -3.72
C LYS A 103 -2.46 -27.36 -4.80
N PRO A 104 -3.08 -28.27 -5.57
CA PRO A 104 -4.11 -27.89 -6.51
C PRO A 104 -5.29 -27.27 -5.74
N ILE A 105 -5.64 -26.03 -6.08
CA ILE A 105 -6.90 -25.44 -5.64
C ILE A 105 -7.98 -25.96 -6.60
N ASP A 106 -8.98 -26.61 -6.03
CA ASP A 106 -10.18 -27.04 -6.76
C ASP A 106 -10.97 -25.79 -7.20
N PRO A 107 -11.08 -25.53 -8.53
CA PRO A 107 -11.83 -24.38 -9.05
C PRO A 107 -13.31 -24.40 -8.63
N ASN A 108 -13.89 -25.57 -8.36
CA ASN A 108 -15.30 -25.74 -8.01
C ASN A 108 -15.60 -25.45 -6.53
N LYS A 109 -14.59 -25.30 -5.67
CA LYS A 109 -14.76 -24.84 -4.28
C LYS A 109 -14.70 -23.32 -4.13
N ILE A 110 -14.47 -22.58 -5.21
CA ILE A 110 -14.34 -21.12 -5.16
C ILE A 110 -15.73 -20.48 -5.20
N LYS A 111 -16.28 -20.17 -4.03
CA LYS A 111 -17.51 -19.36 -3.93
C LYS A 111 -17.20 -17.91 -4.33
N VAL A 112 -17.56 -17.54 -5.55
CA VAL A 112 -17.56 -16.14 -5.99
C VAL A 112 -18.63 -15.39 -5.20
N VAL A 113 -18.22 -14.64 -4.18
CA VAL A 113 -19.11 -13.70 -3.49
C VAL A 113 -19.29 -12.50 -4.42
N LYS A 114 -20.40 -12.47 -5.16
CA LYS A 114 -20.79 -11.28 -5.92
C LYS A 114 -21.10 -10.14 -4.93
N PRO A 115 -20.54 -8.93 -5.10
CA PRO A 115 -20.96 -7.79 -4.30
C PRO A 115 -22.45 -7.49 -4.60
N LYS A 116 -23.24 -7.37 -3.53
CA LYS A 116 -24.68 -7.07 -3.58
C LYS A 116 -24.86 -5.59 -3.93
N LEU A 117 -24.86 -5.25 -5.22
CA LEU A 117 -25.18 -3.91 -5.68
C LEU A 117 -26.68 -3.78 -5.98
N GLU A 118 -27.49 -3.60 -4.94
CA GLU A 118 -28.83 -3.04 -5.08
C GLU A 118 -29.17 -2.14 -3.90
N ALA A 119 -29.20 -0.83 -4.13
CA ALA A 119 -30.25 0.05 -3.61
C ALA A 119 -30.19 1.45 -4.27
N LYS A 120 -31.19 1.70 -5.13
CA LYS A 120 -31.86 2.98 -5.40
C LYS A 120 -31.20 3.96 -6.39
N LEU A 121 -31.33 3.64 -7.68
CA LEU A 121 -31.66 4.66 -8.69
C LEU A 121 -33.17 4.96 -8.57
N LYS A 122 -33.57 6.01 -7.83
CA LYS A 122 -34.88 6.63 -8.02
C LYS A 122 -34.66 7.84 -8.92
N VAL A 123 -34.81 7.62 -10.23
CA VAL A 123 -35.01 8.70 -11.20
C VAL A 123 -36.41 9.28 -10.93
N SER A 124 -36.45 10.43 -10.25
CA SER A 124 -37.65 11.25 -10.18
C SER A 124 -37.57 12.30 -11.29
N THR A 125 -38.07 11.95 -12.46
CA THR A 125 -38.54 12.92 -13.44
C THR A 125 -39.81 13.57 -12.90
N LYS A 126 -39.73 14.83 -12.44
CA LYS A 126 -40.92 15.69 -12.34
C LYS A 126 -40.61 17.14 -12.68
N ARG A 127 -40.94 17.44 -13.94
CA ARG A 127 -41.41 18.67 -14.59
C ARG A 127 -41.18 20.02 -13.88
N ARG A 128 -40.54 20.90 -14.66
CA ARG A 128 -40.68 22.35 -14.63
C ARG A 128 -42.16 22.77 -14.48
N GLY A 129 -42.39 23.71 -13.57
CA GLY A 129 -43.59 24.53 -13.38
C GLY A 129 -43.13 25.75 -12.63
#